data_AF-L7W8E1-F1
#
_entry.id   AF-L7W8E1-F1
#
_cell.length_a   1.000
_cell.length_b   1.000
_cell.length_c   1.000
_cell.angle_alpha   90.00
_cell.angle_beta   90.00
_cell.angle_gamma   90.00
#
_symmetry.space_group_name_H-M   'P 1'
#
loop_
_entity.id
_entity.type
_entity.pdbx_description
1 polymer ?
#
loop_
_entity_poly.entity_id
_entity_poly.type
_entity_poly.pdbx_seq_one_letter_code
_entity_poly.pdbx_strand_id
1 'polypeptide(L)' 'MMQFMVTPSNTWLTLVPAVLAWVISPRPHVVQMQSGKEYGLKFLFSKKVYKM' A
#
# COMPACT_ATOMS: atom_id res chain seq x y z
N MET A 1 29.35 -22.53 -25.55
CA MET A 1 28.29 -21.58 -25.96
C MET A 1 27.62 -21.08 -24.69
N MET A 2 28.05 -19.92 -24.15
CA MET A 2 27.37 -19.33 -22.99
C MET A 2 26.05 -18.75 -23.48
N GLN A 3 24.95 -19.45 -23.20
CA GLN A 3 23.62 -18.90 -23.32
C GLN A 3 23.39 -17.99 -22.13
N PHE A 4 23.62 -16.69 -22.30
CA PHE A 4 23.10 -15.69 -21.38
C PHE A 4 21.59 -15.85 -21.40
N MET A 5 21.02 -16.46 -20.37
CA MET A 5 19.60 -16.31 -20.09
C MET A 5 19.40 -14.81 -19.84
N VAL A 6 19.02 -14.08 -20.88
CA VAL A 6 18.45 -12.75 -20.74
C VAL A 6 17.17 -12.98 -19.98
N THR A 7 17.25 -12.95 -18.64
CA THR A 7 16.08 -12.89 -17.80
C THR A 7 15.30 -11.71 -18.34
N PRO A 8 14.09 -11.92 -18.90
CA PRO A 8 13.29 -10.78 -19.33
C PRO A 8 13.22 -9.87 -18.10
N SER A 9 13.49 -8.59 -18.29
CA SER A 9 13.52 -7.59 -17.25
C SER A 9 12.13 -7.54 -16.58
N ASN A 10 11.94 -8.41 -15.58
CA ASN A 10 10.71 -8.64 -14.83
C ASN A 10 10.37 -7.46 -13.92
N THR A 11 11.08 -6.35 -14.06
CA THR A 11 10.88 -5.09 -13.34
C THR A 11 9.43 -4.63 -13.44
N TRP A 12 8.76 -4.80 -14.59
CA TRP A 12 7.34 -4.47 -14.74
C TRP A 12 6.42 -5.36 -13.89
N LEU A 13 6.69 -6.67 -13.86
CA LEU A 13 5.94 -7.63 -13.04
C LEU A 13 6.14 -7.40 -11.54
N THR A 14 7.23 -6.75 -11.12
CA THR A 14 7.49 -6.39 -9.72
C THR A 14 6.93 -5.02 -9.35
N LEU A 15 7.07 -4.01 -10.23
CA LEU A 15 6.67 -2.64 -9.95
C LEU A 15 5.14 -2.47 -9.95
N VAL A 16 4.44 -3.11 -10.90
CA VAL A 16 2.97 -2.95 -11.01
C VAL A 16 2.24 -3.44 -9.75
N PRO A 17 2.52 -4.66 -9.22
CA PRO A 17 1.89 -5.10 -7.97
C PRO A 17 2.28 -4.24 -6.77
N ALA A 18 3.52 -3.75 -6.71
CA ALA A 18 3.98 -2.90 -5.62
C ALA A 18 3.21 -1.56 -5.58
N VAL A 19 3.03 -0.93 -6.74
CA VAL A 19 2.24 0.31 -6.85
C VAL A 19 0.76 0.05 -6.53
N LEU A 20 0.19 -1.04 -7.04
CA LEU A 20 -1.19 -1.41 -6.73
C LEU A 20 -1.40 -1.67 -5.24
N ALA A 21 -0.49 -2.40 -4.59
CA ALA A 21 -0.53 -2.63 -3.14
C ALA A 21 -0.43 -1.32 -2.36
N TRP A 22 0.42 -0.39 -2.77
CA TRP A 22 0.55 0.92 -2.13
C TRP A 22 -0.71 1.78 -2.27
N VAL A 23 -1.38 1.67 -3.40
CA VAL A 23 -2.61 2.41 -3.71
C VAL A 23 -3.83 1.85 -2.98
N ILE A 24 -3.91 0.52 -2.85
CA ILE A 24 -5.05 -0.17 -2.23
C ILE A 24 -4.87 -0.31 -0.71
N SER A 25 -3.64 -0.34 -0.19
CA SER A 25 -3.44 -0.55 1.25
C SER A 25 -4.03 0.59 2.10
N PRO A 26 -4.85 0.27 3.13
CA PRO A 26 -5.33 1.26 4.06
C PRO A 26 -4.18 1.77 4.93
N ARG A 27 -4.07 3.09 5.09
CA ARG A 27 -3.04 3.71 5.91
C ARG A 27 -3.51 3.87 7.36
N PRO A 28 -2.63 3.66 8.34
CA PRO A 28 -2.94 3.96 9.74
C PRO A 28 -3.20 5.46 9.89
N HIS A 29 -4.31 5.78 10.55
CA HIS A 29 -4.77 7.13 10.81
C HIS A 29 -5.09 7.27 12.28
N VAL A 30 -4.47 8.24 12.94
CA VAL A 30 -4.69 8.52 14.37
C VAL A 30 -5.37 9.87 14.49
N VAL A 31 -6.50 9.92 15.19
CA VAL A 31 -7.22 11.15 15.50
C VAL A 31 -7.07 11.43 16.99
N GLN A 32 -6.61 12.63 17.34
CA GLN A 32 -6.63 13.07 18.74
C GLN A 32 -8.00 13.66 19.04
N MET A 33 -8.70 13.07 20.01
CA MET A 33 -9.95 13.57 20.57
C MET A 33 -9.74 14.02 22.02
N GLN A 34 -10.68 14.81 22.56
CA GLN A 34 -10.63 15.26 23.96
C GLN A 34 -10.62 14.10 24.97
N SER A 35 -11.13 12.93 24.59
CA SER A 35 -11.16 11.71 25.41
C SER A 35 -9.93 10.80 25.23
N GLY A 36 -9.01 11.09 24.31
CA GLY A 36 -7.86 10.23 23.99
C GLY A 36 -7.52 10.12 22.51
N LYS A 37 -6.73 9.10 22.14
CA LYS A 37 -6.34 8.82 20.75
C LYS A 37 -7.25 7.76 20.15
N GLU A 38 -7.97 8.09 19.07
CA GLU A 38 -8.68 7.11 18.25
C GLU A 38 -7.75 6.60 17.14
N TYR A 39 -7.63 5.28 17.02
CA TYR A 39 -6.85 4.62 15.99
C TYR A 39 -7.80 4.05 14.93
N GLY A 40 -7.48 4.26 13.66
CA GLY A 40 -8.26 3.72 12.56
C GLY A 40 -7.43 3.53 11.30
N LEU A 41 -8.06 2.91 10.31
CA LEU A 41 -7.49 2.68 8.99
C LEU A 41 -8.25 3.53 7.96
N LYS A 42 -7.50 4.29 7.15
CA LYS A 42 -8.06 5.15 6.12
C LYS A 42 -7.53 4.74 4.75
N PHE A 43 -8.43 4.47 3.82
CA PHE A 43 -8.07 4.22 2.42
C PHE A 43 -7.72 5.53 1.71
N LEU A 44 -6.83 5.47 0.72
CA LEU A 44 -6.48 6.64 -0.10
C LEU A 44 -7.69 7.22 -0.85
N PHE A 45 -8.60 6.36 -1.34
CA PHE A 45 -9.78 6.79 -2.10
C PHE A 45 -11.07 6.90 -1.29
N SER A 46 -11.07 6.46 -0.03
CA SER A 46 -12.25 6.54 0.81
C SER A 46 -12.01 7.51 1.96
N LYS A 47 -12.84 8.54 2.05
CA LYS A 47 -12.82 9.46 3.20
C LYS A 47 -13.26 8.79 4.50
N LYS A 48 -13.88 7.60 4.45
CA LYS A 48 -14.26 6.83 5.63
C LYS A 48 -13.02 6.27 6.32
N VAL A 49 -12.89 6.59 7.61
CA VAL A 49 -11.94 5.96 8.51
C VAL A 49 -12.65 4.76 9.14
N TYR A 50 -12.12 3.56 8.92
CA TYR A 50 -12.54 2.38 9.67
C TYR A 50 -11.92 2.44 11.06
N LYS A 51 -12.76 2.62 12.08
CA LYS A 51 -12.34 2.60 13.48
C LYS A 51 -12.09 1.14 13.91
N MET A 52 -11.02 0.91 14.67
CA MET A 52 -10.79 -0.35 15.37
C MET A 52 -11.33 -0.28 16.79
#